data_AF-A5Z7H4-F1
#
_entry.id   AF-A5Z7H4-F1
#
_cell.length_a   1.000
_cell.length_b   1.000
_cell.length_c   1.000
_cell.angle_alpha   90.00
_cell.angle_beta   90.00
_cell.angle_gamma   90.00
#
_symmetry.space_group_name_H-M   'P 1'
#
loop_
_entity.id
_entity.type
_entity.pdbx_description
1 polymer ?
#
loop_
_entity_poly.entity_id
_entity_poly.type
_entity_poly.pdbx_seq_one_letter_code
_entity_poly.pdbx_strand_id
1 'polypeptide(L)'
;MMANPVRLLEMEILNDEQMDKISLYLALQQVRTKEFRQVIIETYERMPLLLMKKMAKSEEERELLNNIRLEWNDENQKKLLHAQMILDEENITKLALVFRDKYWMVLINETGMPFYTSDNPVVRYGHCGQMGYGSRGIEIAFPINSRLILVLRDRDYFSTDGVLHKHFCKIDEENVIFYNALQVQQSYRYVFCKEEKFDLANDILKKEPELSDINRNRFFMC
;
A
#
# COMPACT_ATOMS: atom_id res chain seq x y z
N MET A 1 -8.00 16.67 -25.64
CA MET A 1 -6.67 16.09 -25.89
C MET A 1 -5.70 16.82 -24.98
N MET A 2 -5.46 16.32 -23.76
CA MET A 2 -4.47 16.93 -22.87
C MET A 2 -3.09 16.50 -23.38
N ALA A 3 -2.36 17.43 -23.98
CA ALA A 3 -0.99 17.20 -24.41
C ALA A 3 -0.12 16.99 -23.16
N ASN A 4 0.70 15.94 -23.16
CA ASN A 4 1.71 15.74 -22.13
C ASN A 4 2.66 16.95 -22.14
N PRO A 5 3.15 17.42 -20.98
CA PRO A 5 4.11 18.51 -20.94
C PRO A 5 5.33 18.15 -21.79
N VAL A 6 5.67 19.02 -22.73
CA VAL A 6 6.74 18.86 -23.74
C VAL A 6 8.13 18.73 -23.10
N ARG A 7 8.26 19.02 -21.80
CA ARG A 7 9.52 19.03 -21.05
C ARG A 7 9.36 18.27 -19.74
N LEU A 8 9.66 16.98 -19.79
CA LEU A 8 9.80 16.15 -18.59
C LEU A 8 11.04 16.61 -17.82
N LEU A 9 11.01 16.57 -16.48
CA LEU A 9 12.09 17.00 -15.59
C LEU A 9 12.41 18.52 -15.54
N GLU A 10 11.65 19.38 -16.24
CA GLU A 10 11.88 20.85 -16.18
C GLU A 10 10.88 21.62 -15.30
N MET A 11 9.78 20.99 -14.89
CA MET A 11 8.73 21.62 -14.11
C MET A 11 8.48 20.87 -12.81
N GLU A 12 8.65 21.57 -11.68
CA GLU A 12 8.19 21.07 -10.39
C GLU A 12 6.66 20.96 -10.41
N ILE A 13 6.15 19.77 -10.12
CA ILE A 13 4.72 19.45 -10.21
C ILE A 13 3.97 19.67 -8.91
N LEU A 14 4.69 19.76 -7.80
CA LEU A 14 4.13 19.83 -6.46
C LEU A 14 4.94 20.81 -5.61
N ASN A 15 4.27 21.82 -5.05
CA ASN A 15 4.84 22.64 -4.00
C ASN A 15 4.72 21.97 -2.62
N ASP A 16 5.37 22.54 -1.60
CA ASP A 16 5.39 21.94 -0.26
C ASP A 16 4.01 21.87 0.39
N GLU A 17 3.17 22.89 0.24
CA GLU A 17 1.79 22.89 0.77
C GLU A 17 0.93 21.79 0.13
N GLN A 18 1.08 21.56 -1.18
CA GLN A 18 0.40 20.48 -1.88
C GLN A 18 0.89 19.11 -1.41
N MET A 19 2.20 18.94 -1.20
CA MET A 19 2.74 17.70 -0.64
C MET A 19 2.22 17.42 0.75
N ASP A 20 2.09 18.43 1.61
CA ASP A 20 1.54 18.27 2.96
C ASP A 20 0.08 17.78 2.90
N LYS A 21 -0.75 18.44 2.07
CA LYS A 21 -2.15 18.05 1.86
C LYS A 21 -2.30 16.65 1.26
N ILE A 22 -1.48 16.31 0.26
CA ILE A 22 -1.53 14.98 -0.37
C ILE A 22 -1.02 13.92 0.59
N SER A 23 -0.01 14.20 1.42
CA SER A 23 0.47 13.26 2.44
C SER A 23 -0.64 12.91 3.43
N LEU A 24 -1.38 13.92 3.90
CA LEU A 24 -2.54 13.72 4.76
C LEU A 24 -3.63 12.92 4.05
N TYR A 25 -3.91 13.25 2.79
CA TYR A 25 -4.87 12.51 1.98
C TYR A 25 -4.47 11.04 1.81
N LEU A 26 -3.22 10.72 1.48
CA LEU A 26 -2.71 9.36 1.35
C LEU A 26 -2.82 8.59 2.67
N ALA A 27 -2.50 9.23 3.81
CA ALA A 27 -2.64 8.62 5.13
C ALA A 27 -4.10 8.25 5.43
N LEU A 28 -5.03 9.17 5.16
CA LEU A 28 -6.46 8.91 5.28
C LEU A 28 -6.95 7.83 4.29
N GLN A 29 -6.46 7.85 3.05
CA GLN A 29 -6.78 6.83 2.05
C GLN A 29 -6.34 5.44 2.51
N GLN A 30 -5.21 5.33 3.19
CA GLN A 30 -4.72 4.07 3.74
C GLN A 30 -5.58 3.58 4.92
N VAL A 31 -5.83 4.46 5.89
CA VAL A 31 -6.48 4.09 7.16
C VAL A 31 -7.97 3.79 6.97
N ARG A 32 -8.62 4.33 5.94
CA ARG A 32 -10.07 4.15 5.74
C ARG A 32 -10.48 2.81 5.12
N THR A 33 -9.54 2.01 4.60
CA THR A 33 -9.86 0.85 3.76
C THR A 33 -10.32 -0.35 4.58
N LYS A 34 -11.12 -1.23 3.96
CA LYS A 34 -11.45 -2.51 4.59
C LYS A 34 -10.23 -3.40 4.76
N GLU A 35 -9.25 -3.30 3.85
CA GLU A 35 -8.00 -4.03 3.97
C GLU A 35 -7.25 -3.66 5.25
N PHE A 36 -7.12 -2.35 5.52
CA PHE A 36 -6.52 -1.86 6.76
C PHE A 36 -7.24 -2.39 8.01
N ARG A 37 -8.58 -2.38 8.02
CA ARG A 37 -9.36 -2.98 9.11
C ARG A 37 -9.03 -4.45 9.32
N GLN A 38 -8.93 -5.24 8.25
CA GLN A 38 -8.63 -6.67 8.38
C GLN A 38 -7.22 -6.90 8.92
N VAL A 39 -6.23 -6.13 8.46
CA VAL A 39 -4.86 -6.18 9.00
C VAL A 39 -4.85 -5.90 10.50
N ILE A 40 -5.62 -4.91 10.97
CA ILE A 40 -5.74 -4.62 12.40
C ILE A 40 -6.34 -5.81 13.15
N ILE A 41 -7.48 -6.33 12.69
CA ILE A 41 -8.15 -7.47 13.34
C ILE A 41 -7.18 -8.66 13.46
N GLU A 42 -6.53 -9.04 12.36
CA GLU A 42 -5.55 -10.12 12.36
C GLU A 42 -4.36 -9.85 13.29
N THR A 43 -3.92 -8.59 13.38
CA THR A 43 -2.85 -8.18 14.30
C THR A 43 -3.28 -8.39 15.75
N TYR A 44 -4.48 -7.98 16.13
CA TYR A 44 -5.02 -8.19 17.48
C TYR A 44 -5.19 -9.68 17.82
N GLU A 45 -5.59 -10.49 16.86
CA GLU A 45 -5.79 -11.94 17.06
C GLU A 45 -4.48 -12.73 17.14
N ARG A 46 -3.42 -12.27 16.47
CA ARG A 46 -2.19 -13.07 16.29
C ARG A 46 -0.98 -12.57 17.05
N MET A 47 -0.81 -11.25 17.15
CA MET A 47 0.37 -10.66 17.78
C MET A 47 0.55 -11.11 19.24
N PRO A 48 -0.51 -11.21 20.08
CA PRO A 48 -0.37 -11.73 21.44
C PRO A 48 0.19 -13.16 21.48
N LEU A 49 -0.31 -14.04 20.61
CA LEU A 49 0.14 -15.43 20.55
C LEU A 49 1.59 -15.53 20.08
N LEU A 50 2.01 -14.70 19.11
CA LEU A 50 3.40 -14.66 18.65
C LEU A 50 4.36 -14.16 19.73
N LEU A 51 3.96 -13.14 20.50
CA LEU A 51 4.74 -12.65 21.64
C LEU A 51 4.86 -13.71 22.73
N MET A 52 3.75 -14.39 23.07
CA MET A 52 3.76 -15.50 24.02
C MET A 52 4.68 -16.63 23.55
N LYS A 53 4.64 -17.00 22.26
CA LYS A 53 5.54 -18.03 21.68
C LYS A 53 7.01 -17.64 21.76
N LYS A 54 7.32 -16.37 21.51
CA LYS A 54 8.68 -15.84 21.63
C LYS A 54 9.19 -15.84 23.07
N MET A 55 8.29 -15.68 24.04
CA MET A 55 8.58 -15.68 25.48
C MET A 55 8.51 -17.08 26.12
N ALA A 56 7.93 -18.06 25.43
CA ALA A 56 7.80 -19.43 25.90
C ALA A 56 9.16 -20.03 26.24
N LYS A 57 9.23 -20.72 27.38
CA LYS A 57 10.47 -21.26 27.95
C LYS A 57 10.72 -22.71 27.55
N SER A 58 9.69 -23.42 27.10
CA SER A 58 9.78 -24.80 26.63
C SER A 58 9.13 -24.99 25.27
N GLU A 59 9.50 -26.08 24.59
CA GLU A 59 8.89 -26.45 23.31
C GLU A 59 7.44 -26.92 23.50
N GLU A 60 7.11 -27.54 24.64
CA GLU A 60 5.74 -27.91 25.02
C GLU A 60 4.82 -26.69 25.14
N GLU A 61 5.29 -25.59 25.75
CA GLU A 61 4.54 -24.33 25.83
C GLU A 61 4.30 -23.74 24.44
N ARG A 62 5.29 -23.82 23.53
CA ARG A 62 5.13 -23.34 22.14
C ARG A 62 4.13 -24.17 21.37
N GLU A 63 4.16 -25.49 21.54
CA GLU A 63 3.23 -26.41 20.88
C GLU A 63 1.80 -26.19 21.36
N LEU A 64 1.59 -25.97 22.65
CA LEU A 64 0.27 -25.61 23.20
C LEU A 64 -0.26 -24.30 22.59
N LEU A 65 0.60 -23.29 22.44
CA LEU A 65 0.25 -22.01 21.79
C LEU A 65 -0.04 -22.14 20.29
N ASN A 66 0.44 -23.19 19.61
CA ASN A 66 0.07 -23.45 18.20
C ASN A 66 -1.39 -23.89 18.06
N ASN A 67 -1.97 -24.47 19.11
CA ASN A 67 -3.34 -24.96 19.11
C ASN A 67 -4.37 -23.91 19.58
N ILE A 68 -3.90 -22.76 20.06
CA ILE A 68 -4.78 -21.66 20.50
C ILE A 68 -5.05 -20.73 19.32
N ARG A 69 -6.32 -20.37 19.14
CA ARG A 69 -6.77 -19.31 18.23
C ARG A 69 -7.50 -18.25 19.03
N LEU A 70 -7.10 -17.00 18.89
CA LEU A 70 -7.86 -15.87 19.41
C LEU A 70 -8.75 -15.36 18.28
N GLU A 71 -10.00 -15.08 18.60
CA GLU A 71 -10.96 -14.50 17.67
C GLU A 71 -11.58 -13.28 18.33
N TRP A 72 -11.57 -12.14 17.61
CA TRP A 72 -12.27 -10.96 18.06
C TRP A 72 -13.75 -11.11 17.69
N ASN A 73 -14.58 -11.42 18.68
CA ASN A 73 -15.96 -11.85 18.40
C ASN A 73 -17.02 -10.73 18.30
N ASP A 74 -16.67 -9.48 18.65
CA ASP A 74 -17.60 -8.35 18.60
C ASP A 74 -17.38 -7.46 17.36
N GLU A 75 -18.25 -7.63 16.37
CA GLU A 75 -18.23 -6.84 15.13
C GLU A 75 -18.46 -5.34 15.33
N ASN A 76 -19.19 -4.93 16.37
CA ASN A 76 -19.41 -3.50 16.65
C ASN A 76 -18.14 -2.88 17.23
N GLN A 77 -17.41 -3.61 18.08
CA GLN A 77 -16.11 -3.16 18.58
C GLN A 77 -15.07 -3.04 17.47
N LYS A 78 -15.00 -4.00 16.53
CA LYS A 78 -14.13 -3.91 15.35
C LYS A 78 -14.39 -2.64 14.53
N LYS A 79 -15.68 -2.35 14.27
CA LYS A 79 -16.09 -1.14 13.55
C LYS A 79 -15.75 0.13 14.33
N LEU A 80 -15.98 0.13 15.64
CA LEU A 80 -15.69 1.24 16.52
C LEU A 80 -14.18 1.54 16.57
N LEU A 81 -13.34 0.52 16.75
CA LEU A 81 -11.88 0.68 16.73
C LEU A 81 -11.41 1.29 15.40
N HIS A 82 -11.89 0.74 14.28
CA HIS A 82 -11.55 1.27 12.97
C HIS A 82 -11.97 2.74 12.80
N ALA A 83 -13.17 3.10 13.27
CA ALA A 83 -13.64 4.48 13.26
C ALA A 83 -12.76 5.38 14.15
N GLN A 84 -12.36 4.92 15.33
CA GLN A 84 -11.44 5.63 16.21
C GLN A 84 -10.10 5.89 15.53
N MET A 85 -9.54 4.90 14.82
CA MET A 85 -8.29 5.06 14.08
C MET A 85 -8.40 6.04 12.90
N ILE A 86 -9.55 6.09 12.21
CA ILE A 86 -9.81 7.09 11.16
C ILE A 86 -9.90 8.52 11.75
N LEU A 87 -10.34 8.65 13.00
CA LEU A 87 -10.49 9.93 13.69
C LEU A 87 -9.25 10.31 14.51
N ASP A 88 -8.24 9.46 14.53
CA ASP A 88 -6.99 9.67 15.26
C ASP A 88 -6.07 10.59 14.48
N GLU A 89 -6.30 11.90 14.62
CA GLU A 89 -5.54 12.95 13.94
C GLU A 89 -4.03 12.84 14.22
N GLU A 90 -3.64 12.44 15.43
CA GLU A 90 -2.24 12.32 15.81
C GLU A 90 -1.54 11.22 15.00
N ASN A 91 -2.12 10.02 14.95
CA ASN A 91 -1.53 8.90 14.21
C ASN A 91 -1.62 9.08 12.70
N ILE A 92 -2.69 9.69 12.20
CA ILE A 92 -2.81 10.06 10.78
C ILE A 92 -1.72 11.07 10.40
N THR A 93 -1.49 12.08 11.25
CA THR A 93 -0.44 13.09 11.02
C THR A 93 0.95 12.46 11.05
N LYS A 94 1.22 11.55 11.99
CA LYS A 94 2.49 10.80 12.01
C LYS A 94 2.72 10.02 10.72
N LEU A 95 1.70 9.33 10.21
CA LEU A 95 1.79 8.60 8.93
C LEU A 95 1.99 9.56 7.75
N ALA A 96 1.30 10.70 7.74
CA ALA A 96 1.47 11.72 6.72
C ALA A 96 2.92 12.27 6.70
N LEU A 97 3.53 12.51 7.87
CA LEU A 97 4.93 12.93 7.97
C LEU A 97 5.89 11.88 7.39
N VAL A 98 5.61 10.59 7.60
CA VAL A 98 6.39 9.49 6.99
C VAL A 98 6.31 9.51 5.46
N PHE A 99 5.14 9.80 4.88
CA PHE A 99 4.98 9.96 3.43
C PHE A 99 5.64 11.23 2.90
N ARG A 100 5.54 12.31 3.66
CA ARG A 100 6.14 13.59 3.33
C ARG A 100 7.66 13.49 3.19
N ASP A 101 8.28 12.67 4.03
CA ASP A 101 9.71 12.37 4.03
C ASP A 101 10.12 11.28 3.01
N LYS A 102 9.69 11.44 1.77
CA LYS A 102 10.04 10.53 0.65
C LYS A 102 10.45 11.34 -0.57
N TYR A 103 11.07 10.70 -1.56
CA TYR A 103 11.11 11.25 -2.92
C TYR A 103 9.76 11.03 -3.59
N TRP A 104 9.20 12.09 -4.14
CA TRP A 104 7.90 12.11 -4.82
C TRP A 104 8.09 12.27 -6.32
N MET A 105 7.41 11.46 -7.11
CA MET A 105 7.43 11.52 -8.57
C MET A 105 6.01 11.24 -9.08
N VAL A 106 5.61 11.85 -10.19
CA VAL A 106 4.42 11.40 -10.91
C VAL A 106 4.84 10.72 -12.20
N LEU A 107 4.50 9.46 -12.33
CA LEU A 107 4.87 8.67 -13.50
C LEU A 107 3.77 8.77 -14.56
N ILE A 108 4.18 9.01 -15.81
CA ILE A 108 3.31 9.16 -16.98
C ILE A 108 3.37 7.89 -17.82
N ASN A 109 2.26 7.18 -17.85
CA ASN A 109 2.05 5.99 -18.66
C ASN A 109 1.57 6.38 -20.06
N GLU A 110 2.45 6.13 -21.04
CA GLU A 110 2.18 6.28 -22.48
C GLU A 110 2.02 4.92 -23.18
N THR A 111 1.96 3.82 -22.41
CA THR A 111 1.81 2.46 -22.92
C THR A 111 0.35 2.13 -23.27
N GLY A 112 0.13 0.95 -23.86
CA GLY A 112 -1.21 0.44 -24.16
C GLY A 112 -1.97 -0.13 -22.95
N MET A 113 -1.30 -0.34 -21.82
CA MET A 113 -1.89 -0.90 -20.60
C MET A 113 -2.25 0.22 -19.62
N PRO A 114 -3.53 0.48 -19.31
CA PRO A 114 -3.91 1.48 -18.32
C PRO A 114 -3.48 1.08 -16.89
N PHE A 115 -3.23 2.07 -16.04
CA PHE A 115 -3.09 1.80 -14.61
C PHE A 115 -4.40 1.30 -14.01
N TYR A 116 -4.28 0.30 -13.14
CA TYR A 116 -5.34 -0.19 -12.26
C TYR A 116 -5.42 0.69 -11.02
N THR A 117 -6.57 0.63 -10.34
CA THR A 117 -6.72 1.03 -8.94
C THR A 117 -7.56 -0.03 -8.23
N SER A 118 -7.78 0.09 -6.93
CA SER A 118 -8.51 -0.91 -6.16
C SER A 118 -9.29 -0.27 -5.01
N ASP A 119 -10.01 -1.10 -4.25
CA ASP A 119 -10.59 -0.71 -2.97
C ASP A 119 -9.56 -0.52 -1.85
N ASN A 120 -8.27 -0.75 -2.13
CA ASN A 120 -7.11 -0.39 -1.31
C ASN A 120 -6.03 0.31 -2.18
N PRO A 121 -6.26 1.57 -2.61
CA PRO A 121 -5.52 2.17 -3.73
C PRO A 121 -4.10 2.62 -3.38
N VAL A 122 -3.77 2.83 -2.10
CA VAL A 122 -2.42 3.15 -1.66
C VAL A 122 -1.70 1.85 -1.37
N VAL A 123 -0.85 1.44 -2.30
CA VAL A 123 -0.12 0.16 -2.23
C VAL A 123 1.35 0.41 -1.99
N ARG A 124 2.07 -0.62 -1.52
CA ARG A 124 3.49 -0.49 -1.21
C ARG A 124 4.30 -1.73 -1.51
N TYR A 125 5.60 -1.57 -1.71
CA TYR A 125 6.54 -2.65 -1.90
C TYR A 125 7.87 -2.35 -1.18
N GLY A 126 8.32 -3.28 -0.35
CA GLY A 126 9.57 -3.15 0.40
C GLY A 126 10.70 -3.89 -0.30
N HIS A 127 11.60 -3.17 -0.96
CA HIS A 127 12.74 -3.78 -1.67
C HIS A 127 13.73 -4.48 -0.73
N CYS A 128 13.74 -4.12 0.55
CA CYS A 128 14.52 -4.80 1.61
C CYS A 128 13.71 -5.86 2.39
N GLY A 129 12.53 -6.25 1.90
CA GLY A 129 11.65 -7.24 2.54
C GLY A 129 10.81 -6.71 3.71
N GLN A 130 10.95 -5.44 4.08
CA GLN A 130 10.14 -4.80 5.13
C GLN A 130 9.01 -3.97 4.49
N MET A 131 7.75 -4.17 4.90
CA MET A 131 6.62 -3.39 4.35
C MET A 131 6.20 -2.21 5.22
N GLY A 132 7.00 -1.80 6.21
CA GLY A 132 6.73 -0.61 7.01
C GLY A 132 6.83 0.66 6.14
N TYR A 133 5.89 1.60 6.30
CA TYR A 133 5.90 2.85 5.53
C TYR A 133 7.12 3.75 5.78
N GLY A 134 7.77 3.58 6.94
CA GLY A 134 9.04 4.24 7.28
C GLY A 134 10.26 3.34 7.10
N SER A 135 10.11 2.15 6.52
CA SER A 135 11.22 1.21 6.32
C SER A 135 12.11 1.64 5.16
N ARG A 136 13.41 1.34 5.28
CA ARG A 136 14.37 1.50 4.19
C ARG A 136 13.96 0.69 2.96
N GLY A 137 14.07 1.30 1.78
CA GLY A 137 13.71 0.66 0.51
C GLY A 137 12.21 0.53 0.26
N ILE A 138 11.36 1.22 1.05
CA ILE A 138 9.92 1.26 0.78
C ILE A 138 9.63 2.10 -0.46
N GLU A 139 8.73 1.57 -1.28
CA GLU A 139 8.15 2.23 -2.44
C GLU A 139 6.63 2.19 -2.29
N ILE A 140 5.97 3.33 -2.42
CA ILE A 140 4.53 3.50 -2.23
C ILE A 140 3.96 4.07 -3.52
N ALA A 141 2.83 3.53 -3.97
CA ALA A 141 2.21 3.92 -5.23
C ALA A 141 0.72 4.21 -5.03
N PHE A 142 0.26 5.29 -5.66
CA PHE A 142 -1.12 5.73 -5.64
C PHE A 142 -1.57 6.13 -7.06
N PRO A 143 -2.40 5.30 -7.72
CA PRO A 143 -2.94 5.61 -9.05
C PRO A 143 -3.86 6.84 -8.99
N ILE A 144 -3.52 7.88 -9.77
CA ILE A 144 -4.34 9.10 -9.88
C ILE A 144 -5.43 8.89 -10.94
N ASN A 145 -5.04 8.30 -12.07
CA ASN A 145 -5.94 7.90 -13.15
C ASN A 145 -5.27 6.83 -14.03
N SER A 146 -5.91 6.43 -15.13
CA SER A 146 -5.40 5.37 -16.03
C SER A 146 -4.05 5.68 -16.70
N ARG A 147 -3.54 6.91 -16.60
CA ARG A 147 -2.27 7.38 -17.19
C ARG A 147 -1.25 7.91 -16.18
N LEU A 148 -1.69 8.31 -14.99
CA LEU A 148 -0.83 8.95 -13.99
C LEU A 148 -0.85 8.17 -12.69
N ILE A 149 0.34 7.92 -12.14
CA ILE A 149 0.52 7.32 -10.81
C ILE A 149 1.48 8.18 -10.00
N LEU A 150 1.11 8.46 -8.75
CA LEU A 150 1.99 9.09 -7.79
C LEU A 150 2.84 8.00 -7.12
N VAL A 151 4.15 8.19 -7.10
CA VAL A 151 5.10 7.25 -6.48
C VAL A 151 5.95 7.98 -5.44
N LEU A 152 6.02 7.39 -4.25
CA LEU A 152 6.83 7.85 -3.13
C LEU A 152 7.89 6.79 -2.84
N ARG A 153 9.15 7.20 -2.75
CA ARG A 153 10.30 6.29 -2.54
C ARG A 153 11.16 6.72 -1.37
N ASP A 154 11.66 5.72 -0.65
CA ASP A 154 12.65 5.90 0.41
C ASP A 154 13.89 6.68 -0.07
N ARG A 155 14.30 7.71 0.69
CA ARG A 155 15.40 8.58 0.28
C ARG A 155 16.76 7.92 0.41
N ASP A 156 16.91 7.01 1.38
CA ASP A 156 18.20 6.37 1.67
C ASP A 156 18.53 5.27 0.68
N TYR A 157 17.55 4.42 0.35
CA TYR A 157 17.71 3.33 -0.60
C TYR A 157 17.75 3.83 -2.05
N PHE A 158 16.87 4.77 -2.42
CA PHE A 158 16.79 5.36 -3.76
C PHE A 158 17.54 6.70 -3.83
N SER A 159 18.76 6.75 -3.32
CA SER A 159 19.52 8.01 -3.17
C SER A 159 19.71 8.78 -4.48
N THR A 160 19.67 8.09 -5.63
CA THR A 160 19.78 8.68 -6.98
C THR A 160 18.50 9.37 -7.46
N ASP A 161 17.35 9.09 -6.85
CA ASP A 161 16.04 9.60 -7.29
C ASP A 161 15.82 11.08 -6.91
N GLY A 162 16.77 11.69 -6.19
CA GLY A 162 16.70 13.11 -5.81
C GLY A 162 16.50 14.06 -6.98
N VAL A 163 17.06 13.74 -8.16
CA VAL A 163 16.86 14.54 -9.39
C VAL A 163 15.45 14.44 -9.97
N LEU A 164 14.71 13.38 -9.63
CA LEU A 164 13.34 13.12 -10.07
C LEU A 164 12.31 13.66 -9.07
N HIS A 165 12.76 14.10 -7.89
CA HIS A 165 11.88 14.58 -6.85
C HIS A 165 11.04 15.78 -7.34
N LYS A 166 9.73 15.71 -7.15
CA LYS A 166 8.74 16.70 -7.58
C LYS A 166 8.67 16.86 -9.10
N HIS A 167 8.99 15.84 -9.89
CA HIS A 167 8.92 15.89 -11.36
C HIS A 167 8.05 14.78 -11.97
N PHE A 168 7.67 15.00 -13.23
CA PHE A 168 7.11 13.96 -14.08
C PHE A 168 8.20 13.05 -14.65
N CYS A 169 7.97 11.74 -14.64
CA CYS A 169 8.84 10.75 -15.26
C CYS A 169 8.04 9.85 -16.21
N LYS A 170 8.63 9.47 -17.35
CA LYS A 170 8.04 8.41 -18.18
C LYS A 170 8.27 7.06 -17.52
N ILE A 171 7.33 6.15 -17.76
CA ILE A 171 7.38 4.78 -17.28
C ILE A 171 7.27 3.82 -18.45
N ASP A 172 7.96 2.69 -18.35
CA ASP A 172 7.84 1.58 -19.30
C ASP A 172 6.70 0.64 -18.92
N GLU A 173 6.41 -0.32 -19.81
CA GLU A 173 5.34 -1.28 -19.62
C GLU A 173 5.60 -2.25 -18.46
N GLU A 174 6.87 -2.62 -18.22
CA GLU A 174 7.25 -3.51 -17.11
C GLU A 174 6.88 -2.91 -15.75
N ASN A 175 7.18 -1.63 -15.56
CA ASN A 175 6.82 -0.93 -14.33
C ASN A 175 5.29 -0.69 -14.24
N VAL A 176 4.59 -0.50 -15.37
CA VAL A 176 3.11 -0.45 -15.36
C VAL A 176 2.53 -1.79 -14.88
N ILE A 177 3.06 -2.91 -15.37
CA ILE A 177 2.68 -4.26 -14.91
C ILE A 177 2.98 -4.41 -13.42
N PHE A 178 4.15 -3.97 -12.95
CA PHE A 178 4.52 -4.00 -11.54
C PHE A 178 3.50 -3.28 -10.64
N TYR A 179 3.17 -2.02 -10.92
CA TYR A 179 2.21 -1.27 -10.10
C TYR A 179 0.79 -1.84 -10.19
N ASN A 180 0.39 -2.32 -11.36
CA ASN A 180 -0.90 -2.98 -11.54
C ASN A 180 -0.96 -4.29 -10.73
N ALA A 181 0.13 -5.06 -10.69
CA ALA A 181 0.21 -6.27 -9.88
C ALA A 181 0.06 -5.96 -8.39
N LEU A 182 0.70 -4.90 -7.88
CA LEU A 182 0.52 -4.46 -6.49
C LEU A 182 -0.94 -4.11 -6.18
N GLN A 183 -1.65 -3.45 -7.10
CA GLN A 183 -3.08 -3.16 -6.94
C GLN A 183 -3.94 -4.42 -6.85
N VAL A 184 -3.59 -5.47 -7.59
CA VAL A 184 -4.29 -6.76 -7.51
C VAL A 184 -3.98 -7.45 -6.18
N GLN A 185 -2.69 -7.61 -5.86
CA GLN A 185 -2.22 -8.33 -4.67
C GLN A 185 -2.71 -7.69 -3.37
N GLN A 186 -2.79 -6.36 -3.31
CA GLN A 186 -3.15 -5.64 -2.09
C GLN A 186 -4.60 -5.16 -2.08
N SER A 187 -5.40 -5.50 -3.09
CA SER A 187 -6.84 -5.25 -3.07
C SER A 187 -7.53 -6.11 -2.00
N TYR A 188 -8.64 -5.61 -1.47
CA TYR A 188 -9.50 -6.37 -0.57
C TYR A 188 -10.49 -7.24 -1.35
N ARG A 189 -11.25 -6.64 -2.26
CA ARG A 189 -12.28 -7.34 -3.05
C ARG A 189 -12.34 -6.90 -4.51
N TYR A 190 -12.02 -5.65 -4.80
CA TYR A 190 -12.23 -5.09 -6.13
C TYR A 190 -10.97 -4.42 -6.69
N VAL A 191 -10.69 -4.73 -7.95
CA VAL A 191 -9.74 -4.02 -8.80
C VAL A 191 -10.53 -3.33 -9.90
N PHE A 192 -10.16 -2.10 -10.20
CA PHE A 192 -10.82 -1.25 -11.18
C PHE A 192 -9.85 -0.88 -12.29
N CYS A 193 -10.35 -0.89 -13.51
CA CYS A 193 -9.64 -0.45 -14.69
C CYS A 193 -10.59 0.41 -15.53
N LYS A 194 -10.06 1.44 -16.20
CA LYS A 194 -10.85 2.29 -17.10
C LYS A 194 -11.32 1.54 -18.35
N GLU A 195 -10.56 0.52 -18.75
CA GLU A 195 -10.83 -0.31 -19.92
C GLU A 195 -11.05 -1.76 -19.47
N GLU A 196 -11.72 -2.58 -20.28
CA GLU A 196 -11.91 -4.01 -20.01
C GLU A 196 -10.61 -4.82 -20.27
N LYS A 197 -9.52 -4.43 -19.59
CA LYS A 197 -8.19 -5.04 -19.70
C LYS A 197 -7.77 -5.61 -18.36
N PHE A 198 -8.27 -6.80 -18.03
CA PHE A 198 -8.04 -7.48 -16.74
C PHE A 198 -7.19 -8.76 -16.85
N ASP A 199 -6.53 -8.99 -17.99
CA ASP A 199 -5.74 -10.20 -18.23
C ASP A 199 -4.65 -10.43 -17.17
N LEU A 200 -3.94 -9.36 -16.79
CA LEU A 200 -2.93 -9.40 -15.73
C LEU A 200 -3.54 -9.84 -14.39
N ALA A 201 -4.70 -9.27 -14.01
CA ALA A 201 -5.38 -9.65 -12.77
C ALA A 201 -5.80 -11.12 -12.80
N ASN A 202 -6.35 -11.59 -13.92
CA ASN A 202 -6.73 -13.00 -14.10
C ASN A 202 -5.53 -13.93 -13.99
N ASP A 203 -4.38 -13.57 -14.57
CA ASP A 203 -3.18 -14.40 -14.52
C ASP A 203 -2.54 -14.43 -13.12
N ILE A 204 -2.59 -13.32 -12.37
CA ILE A 204 -2.20 -13.30 -10.97
C ILE A 204 -3.11 -14.24 -10.15
N LEU A 205 -4.44 -14.14 -10.30
CA LEU A 205 -5.38 -15.00 -9.57
C LEU A 205 -5.27 -16.48 -9.92
N LYS A 206 -4.82 -16.84 -11.13
CA LYS A 206 -4.50 -18.24 -11.47
C LYS A 206 -3.26 -18.76 -10.74
N LYS A 207 -2.26 -17.89 -10.51
CA LYS A 207 -1.00 -18.24 -9.85
C LYS A 207 -1.12 -18.22 -8.33
N GLU A 208 -1.89 -17.28 -7.81
CA GLU A 208 -2.14 -17.02 -6.39
C GLU A 208 -3.67 -17.01 -6.12
N PRO A 209 -4.36 -18.16 -6.20
CA PRO A 209 -5.82 -18.23 -6.03
C PRO A 209 -6.30 -17.73 -4.67
N GLU A 210 -5.46 -17.79 -3.63
CA GLU A 210 -5.74 -17.28 -2.30
C GLU A 210 -6.07 -15.78 -2.29
N LEU A 211 -5.59 -15.01 -3.28
CA LEU A 211 -5.92 -13.61 -3.40
C LEU A 211 -7.42 -13.37 -3.67
N SER A 212 -8.13 -14.36 -4.21
CA SER A 212 -9.59 -14.30 -4.42
C SER A 212 -10.39 -14.59 -3.15
N ASP A 213 -9.76 -15.10 -2.09
CA ASP A 213 -10.41 -15.35 -0.81
C ASP A 213 -10.40 -14.09 0.07
N ILE A 214 -11.59 -13.59 0.38
CA ILE A 214 -11.78 -12.42 1.25
C ILE A 214 -11.29 -12.68 2.69
N ASN A 215 -11.23 -13.96 3.09
CA ASN A 215 -10.77 -14.41 4.40
C ASN A 215 -9.30 -14.85 4.37
N ARG A 216 -8.56 -14.56 3.28
CA ARG A 216 -7.13 -14.85 3.20
C ARG A 216 -6.38 -14.17 4.34
N ASN A 217 -5.24 -14.77 4.65
CA ASN A 217 -4.33 -14.32 5.68
C ASN A 217 -3.50 -13.12 5.21
N ARG A 218 -3.53 -12.00 5.92
CA ARG A 218 -2.82 -10.75 5.59
C ARG A 218 -1.57 -10.52 6.43
N PHE A 219 -1.49 -11.16 7.60
CA PHE A 219 -0.40 -10.95 8.57
C PHE A 219 0.99 -11.36 8.04
N PHE A 220 1.07 -12.31 7.11
CA PHE A 220 2.35 -12.73 6.50
C PHE A 220 2.72 -11.96 5.23
N MET A 221 1.89 -11.01 4.81
CA MET A 221 2.10 -10.17 3.63
C MET A 221 2.48 -8.71 3.99
N CYS A 222 2.63 -8.40 5.29
CA CYS A 222 3.07 -7.11 5.83
C CYS A 222 4.47 -7.19 6.45
#